data_AF-A0A7W1C8B7-F1
#
_entry.id   AF-A0A7W1C8B7-F1
#
_cell.length_a   1.000
_cell.length_b   1.000
_cell.length_c   1.000
_cell.angle_alpha   90.00
_cell.angle_beta   90.00
_cell.angle_gamma   90.00
#
_symmetry.space_group_name_H-M   'P 1'
#
loop_
_entity.id
_entity.type
_entity.pdbx_description
1 polymer ?
#
loop_
_entity_poly.entity_id
_entity_poly.type
_entity_poly.pdbx_seq_one_letter_code
_entity_poly.pdbx_strand_id
1 'polypeptide(L)'
;LSALVIGAAPLAALSRRWSPGRDRAARPAPPWFHAALVVGGLAAAALSVPYLRGPGIDGEEHPFPVRAVGLLEASGVTGDMAVHFDWGEYAIWHLAPDIRVSWDGRRETVYGKEAYAANLNFLFGVRDWDRLLTEHGTDLALVSPLTPVYNLLKLNAPWTVVYEDSLAAIFAPEGSPQARRLRSTPPPDVSVDGEGLFFP
;
A
#
# COMPACT_ATOMS: atom_id res chain seq x y z
N LEU A 1 36.45 -41.80 25.89
CA LEU A 1 36.70 -41.20 24.55
C LEU A 1 37.19 -42.30 23.63
N SER A 2 36.28 -42.92 22.87
CA SER A 2 36.64 -43.85 21.80
C SER A 2 35.84 -43.42 20.58
N ALA A 3 36.51 -42.71 19.66
CA ALA A 3 35.91 -42.24 18.43
C ALA A 3 35.90 -43.41 17.43
N LEU A 4 34.69 -43.78 17.00
CA LEU A 4 34.47 -44.77 15.96
C LEU A 4 34.79 -44.15 14.60
N VAL A 5 35.95 -44.51 14.04
CA VAL A 5 36.32 -44.17 12.66
C VAL A 5 35.53 -45.08 11.71
N ILE A 6 34.40 -44.58 11.19
CA ILE A 6 33.69 -45.25 10.08
C ILE A 6 34.29 -44.73 8.78
N GLY A 7 34.84 -45.66 8.01
CA GLY A 7 35.82 -45.43 6.96
C GLY A 7 35.33 -44.60 5.77
N ALA A 8 36.29 -43.92 5.14
CA ALA A 8 36.14 -43.25 3.85
C ALA A 8 35.98 -44.22 2.65
N ALA A 9 36.13 -45.53 2.88
CA ALA A 9 36.10 -46.56 1.84
C ALA A 9 34.72 -46.79 1.17
N PRO A 10 33.56 -46.78 1.85
CA PRO A 10 32.27 -47.02 1.20
C PRO A 10 31.80 -45.81 0.38
N LEU A 11 32.18 -44.59 0.77
CA LEU A 11 31.84 -43.35 0.06
C LEU A 11 32.60 -43.25 -1.27
N ALA A 12 33.87 -43.66 -1.30
CA ALA A 12 34.65 -43.74 -2.53
C ALA A 12 34.06 -44.76 -3.51
N ALA A 13 33.54 -45.89 -3.04
CA ALA A 13 32.93 -46.92 -3.88
C ALA A 13 31.57 -46.49 -4.47
N LEU A 14 30.77 -45.72 -3.71
CA LEU A 14 29.48 -45.22 -4.16
C LEU A 14 29.62 -44.18 -5.28
N SER A 15 30.65 -43.31 -5.21
CA SER A 15 30.93 -42.32 -6.26
C SER A 15 31.30 -42.92 -7.61
N ARG A 16 31.93 -44.11 -7.61
CA ARG A 16 32.35 -44.81 -8.84
C ARG A 16 31.22 -45.61 -9.48
N ARG A 17 30.21 -46.01 -8.71
CA ARG A 17 29.07 -46.81 -9.20
C ARG A 17 28.02 -45.98 -9.93
N TRP A 18 28.04 -44.65 -9.75
CA TRP A 18 27.10 -43.70 -10.37
C TRP A 18 27.71 -42.80 -11.44
N SER A 19 28.95 -43.08 -11.89
CA SER A 19 29.53 -42.44 -13.08
C SER A 19 30.00 -43.50 -14.10
N PRO A 20 29.08 -44.24 -14.74
CA PRO A 20 29.46 -45.04 -15.90
C PRO A 20 29.72 -44.06 -17.06
N GLY A 21 31.00 -43.76 -17.33
CA GLY A 21 31.43 -43.03 -18.54
C GLY A 21 32.12 -41.69 -18.32
N ARG A 22 33.17 -41.62 -17.48
CA ARG A 22 34.03 -40.43 -17.37
C ARG A 22 35.34 -40.47 -18.18
N ASP A 23 35.41 -41.34 -19.20
CA ASP A 23 36.55 -41.39 -20.15
C ASP A 23 36.29 -40.64 -21.46
N ARG A 24 35.29 -39.74 -21.48
CA ARG A 24 35.31 -38.62 -22.43
C ARG A 24 35.83 -37.42 -21.65
N ALA A 25 37.06 -37.00 -21.91
CA ALA A 25 37.52 -35.68 -21.51
C ALA A 25 36.44 -34.68 -21.92
N ALA A 26 35.78 -34.05 -20.95
CA ALA A 26 34.74 -33.07 -21.23
C ALA A 26 35.40 -32.00 -22.10
N ARG A 27 34.98 -31.89 -23.36
CA ARG A 27 35.50 -30.85 -24.24
C ARG A 27 35.19 -29.50 -23.56
N PRO A 28 36.17 -28.59 -23.41
CA PRO A 28 35.89 -27.29 -22.82
C PRO A 28 34.78 -26.63 -23.65
N ALA A 29 33.85 -25.96 -22.97
CA ALA A 29 32.83 -25.20 -23.66
C ALA A 29 33.52 -24.18 -24.59
N PRO A 30 33.03 -23.99 -25.81
CA PRO A 30 33.61 -23.01 -26.71
C PRO A 30 33.44 -21.59 -26.13
N PRO A 31 34.35 -20.64 -26.39
CA PRO A 31 34.34 -19.32 -25.76
C PRO A 31 33.04 -18.53 -26.01
N TRP A 32 32.36 -18.77 -27.14
CA TRP A 32 31.06 -18.16 -27.43
C TRP A 32 29.96 -18.59 -26.44
N PHE A 33 30.08 -19.76 -25.81
CA PHE A 33 29.10 -20.23 -24.81
C PHE A 33 29.15 -19.36 -23.56
N HIS A 34 30.34 -19.05 -23.04
CA HIS A 34 30.50 -18.15 -21.91
C HIS A 34 30.11 -16.71 -22.27
N ALA A 35 30.47 -16.25 -23.47
CA ALA A 35 30.04 -14.94 -23.96
C ALA A 35 28.50 -14.85 -24.05
N ALA A 36 27.83 -15.89 -24.55
CA ALA A 36 26.37 -15.96 -24.62
C ALA A 36 25.73 -15.97 -23.22
N LEU A 37 26.32 -16.64 -22.24
CA LEU A 37 25.83 -16.61 -20.85
C LEU A 37 25.98 -15.22 -20.22
N VAL A 38 27.11 -14.55 -20.43
CA VAL A 38 27.32 -13.18 -19.92
C VAL A 38 26.37 -12.21 -20.60
N VAL A 39 26.24 -12.24 -21.93
CA VAL A 39 25.32 -11.39 -22.67
C VAL A 39 23.87 -11.67 -22.27
N GLY A 40 23.49 -12.94 -22.15
CA GLY A 40 22.16 -13.34 -21.69
C GLY A 40 21.88 -12.88 -20.26
N GLY A 41 22.85 -12.99 -19.36
CA GLY A 41 22.74 -12.49 -17.98
C GLY A 41 22.62 -10.97 -17.90
N LEU A 42 23.42 -10.23 -18.68
CA LEU A 42 23.34 -8.77 -18.76
C LEU A 42 22.03 -8.32 -19.39
N ALA A 43 21.55 -9.00 -20.43
CA ALA A 43 20.25 -8.72 -21.04
C ALA A 43 19.10 -9.00 -20.06
N ALA A 44 19.13 -10.14 -19.36
CA ALA A 44 18.15 -10.46 -18.33
C ALA A 44 18.17 -9.42 -17.20
N ALA A 45 19.35 -9.01 -16.73
CA ALA A 45 19.47 -7.96 -15.71
C ALA A 45 18.91 -6.63 -16.21
N ALA A 46 19.25 -6.21 -17.44
CA ALA A 46 18.76 -4.97 -18.04
C ALA A 46 17.23 -4.96 -18.23
N LEU A 47 16.66 -6.07 -18.71
CA LEU A 47 15.21 -6.24 -18.86
C LEU A 47 14.48 -6.32 -17.51
N SER A 48 15.19 -6.70 -16.44
CA SER A 48 14.61 -6.77 -15.08
C SER A 48 14.57 -5.41 -14.37
N VAL A 49 15.34 -4.40 -14.82
CA VAL A 49 15.46 -3.09 -14.15
C VAL A 49 14.11 -2.41 -13.89
N PRO A 50 13.14 -2.37 -14.82
CA PRO A 50 11.84 -1.75 -14.57
C PRO A 50 11.06 -2.45 -13.43
N TYR A 51 11.20 -3.76 -13.31
CA TYR A 51 10.54 -4.55 -12.26
C TYR A 51 11.17 -4.38 -10.87
N LEU A 52 12.37 -3.80 -10.79
CA LEU A 52 13.00 -3.45 -9.51
C LEU A 52 12.34 -2.23 -8.84
N ARG A 53 11.54 -1.45 -9.58
CA ARG A 53 10.85 -0.27 -9.04
C ARG A 53 9.52 -0.58 -8.35
N GLY A 54 9.06 -1.84 -8.41
CA GLY A 54 7.75 -2.25 -7.91
C GLY A 54 6.66 -2.20 -8.98
N PRO A 55 5.44 -2.67 -8.67
CA PRO A 55 4.29 -2.51 -9.55
C PRO A 55 3.90 -1.03 -9.64
N GLY A 56 3.73 -0.54 -10.87
CA GLY A 56 3.19 0.80 -11.11
C GLY A 56 1.74 0.92 -10.61
N ILE A 57 1.33 2.12 -10.25
CA ILE A 57 -0.05 2.44 -9.90
C ILE A 57 -0.79 2.83 -11.19
N ASP A 58 -1.78 2.03 -11.56
CA ASP A 58 -2.73 2.35 -12.62
C ASP A 58 -3.87 3.19 -12.04
N GLY A 59 -3.84 4.51 -12.29
CA GLY A 59 -4.80 5.46 -11.73
C GLY A 59 -6.26 5.25 -12.18
N GLU A 60 -6.51 4.47 -13.23
CA GLU A 60 -7.88 4.22 -13.72
C GLU A 60 -8.61 3.09 -12.98
N GLU A 61 -7.94 1.98 -12.67
CA GLU A 61 -8.60 0.81 -12.06
C GLU A 61 -8.64 0.92 -10.54
N HIS A 62 -7.54 1.38 -9.92
CA HIS A 62 -7.39 1.42 -8.46
C HIS A 62 -6.70 2.72 -8.00
N PRO A 63 -7.36 3.89 -8.15
CA PRO A 63 -6.78 5.17 -7.77
C PRO A 63 -6.58 5.31 -6.26
N PHE A 64 -5.42 5.84 -5.87
CA PHE A 64 -5.10 6.21 -4.49
C PHE A 64 -5.17 7.72 -4.30
N PRO A 65 -5.64 8.23 -3.15
CA PRO A 65 -5.82 9.66 -2.92
C PRO A 65 -4.49 10.37 -2.59
N VAL A 66 -3.51 10.26 -3.49
CA VAL A 66 -2.11 10.66 -3.24
C VAL A 66 -2.00 12.13 -2.87
N ARG A 67 -2.66 13.02 -3.63
CA ARG A 67 -2.60 14.46 -3.35
C ARG A 67 -3.30 14.83 -2.04
N ALA A 68 -4.46 14.23 -1.76
CA ALA A 68 -5.19 14.46 -0.52
C ALA A 68 -4.41 13.97 0.71
N VAL A 69 -3.83 12.77 0.64
CA VAL A 69 -2.99 12.21 1.71
C VAL A 69 -1.70 13.00 1.88
N GLY A 70 -1.06 13.42 0.78
CA GLY A 70 0.10 14.30 0.85
C GLY A 70 -0.19 15.66 1.49
N LEU A 71 -1.40 16.21 1.28
CA LEU A 71 -1.85 17.41 1.99
C LEU A 71 -2.02 17.15 3.50
N LEU A 72 -2.63 16.03 3.89
CA LEU A 72 -2.78 15.64 5.29
C LEU A 72 -1.40 15.57 5.97
N GLU A 73 -0.45 14.87 5.35
CA GLU A 73 0.93 14.74 5.82
C GLU A 73 1.62 16.11 5.93
N ALA A 74 1.61 16.90 4.86
CA ALA A 74 2.28 18.21 4.82
C ALA A 74 1.70 19.21 5.82
N SER A 75 0.41 19.09 6.16
CA SER A 75 -0.25 20.00 7.11
C SER A 75 0.10 19.71 8.58
N GLY A 76 0.67 18.54 8.87
CA GLY A 76 1.00 18.11 10.23
C GLY A 76 -0.23 18.10 11.15
N VAL A 77 -1.41 17.80 10.61
CA VAL A 77 -2.62 17.58 11.42
C VAL A 77 -2.58 16.18 12.03
N THR A 78 -3.18 16.06 13.20
CA THR A 78 -3.30 14.80 13.94
C THR A 78 -4.77 14.57 14.27
N GLY A 79 -5.16 13.31 14.48
CA GLY A 79 -6.49 12.98 14.97
C GLY A 79 -7.07 11.70 14.39
N ASP A 80 -8.38 11.54 14.58
CA ASP A 80 -9.12 10.38 14.11
C ASP A 80 -9.85 10.69 12.79
N MET A 81 -9.71 9.82 11.81
CA MET A 81 -10.22 10.02 10.46
C MET A 81 -11.18 8.91 10.04
N ALA A 82 -12.41 9.27 9.72
CA ALA A 82 -13.31 8.42 8.95
C ALA A 82 -12.78 8.33 7.51
N VAL A 83 -12.47 7.14 7.03
CA VAL A 83 -11.79 6.95 5.74
C VAL A 83 -12.62 6.11 4.77
N HIS A 84 -12.53 6.44 3.48
CA HIS A 84 -13.01 5.56 2.42
C HIS A 84 -12.31 4.19 2.50
N PHE A 85 -13.08 3.11 2.36
CA PHE A 85 -12.60 1.74 2.59
C PHE A 85 -11.30 1.42 1.83
N ASP A 86 -11.31 1.65 0.52
CA ASP A 86 -10.19 1.27 -0.37
C ASP A 86 -8.91 2.08 -0.13
N TRP A 87 -8.97 3.13 0.69
CA TRP A 87 -7.83 4.02 0.96
C TRP A 87 -7.28 3.86 2.38
N GLY A 88 -7.88 3.00 3.21
CA GLY A 88 -7.50 2.86 4.62
C GLY A 88 -6.05 2.42 4.82
N GLU A 89 -5.59 1.39 4.10
CA GLU A 89 -4.21 0.90 4.21
C GLU A 89 -3.19 1.91 3.67
N TYR A 90 -3.55 2.59 2.58
CA TYR A 90 -2.72 3.66 2.00
C TYR A 90 -2.58 4.82 2.98
N ALA A 91 -3.68 5.26 3.61
CA ALA A 91 -3.65 6.31 4.63
C ALA A 91 -2.83 5.89 5.86
N ILE A 92 -2.96 4.65 6.33
CA ILE A 92 -2.15 4.14 7.44
C ILE A 92 -0.66 4.20 7.11
N TRP A 93 -0.27 3.76 5.91
CA TRP A 93 1.14 3.72 5.51
C TRP A 93 1.82 5.10 5.57
N HIS A 94 1.09 6.15 5.19
CA HIS A 94 1.65 7.51 5.08
C HIS A 94 1.42 8.37 6.32
N LEU A 95 0.34 8.14 7.08
CA LEU A 95 -0.12 9.07 8.10
C LEU A 95 -0.03 8.53 9.53
N ALA A 96 0.24 7.23 9.72
CA ALA A 96 0.42 6.67 11.05
C ALA A 96 1.77 7.12 11.67
N PRO A 97 1.83 7.38 12.99
CA PRO A 97 0.75 7.25 13.98
C PRO A 97 -0.12 8.51 14.15
N ASP A 98 0.18 9.60 13.45
CA ASP A 98 -0.39 10.92 13.69
C ASP A 98 -1.88 11.00 13.35
N ILE A 99 -2.31 10.29 12.30
CA ILE A 99 -3.71 10.13 11.93
C ILE A 99 -4.11 8.66 12.00
N ARG A 100 -5.13 8.37 12.81
CA ARG A 100 -5.71 7.02 12.92
C ARG A 100 -6.93 6.92 12.02
N VAL A 101 -7.11 5.78 11.36
CA VAL A 101 -8.23 5.57 10.43
C VAL A 101 -9.35 4.74 11.05
N SER A 102 -10.58 4.97 10.60
CA SER A 102 -11.77 4.26 11.09
C SER A 102 -11.85 2.80 10.68
N TRP A 103 -11.22 2.42 9.57
CA TRP A 103 -11.08 1.05 9.07
C TRP A 103 -10.12 0.94 7.88
N ASP A 104 -9.82 -0.30 7.47
CA ASP A 104 -9.02 -0.65 6.29
C ASP A 104 -9.30 -2.11 5.83
N GLY A 105 -8.54 -2.61 4.85
CA GLY A 105 -8.63 -3.94 4.26
C GLY A 105 -8.65 -5.13 5.24
N ARG A 106 -8.10 -4.98 6.44
CA ARG A 106 -8.02 -6.00 7.50
C ARG A 106 -9.34 -6.25 8.24
N ARG A 107 -10.47 -5.83 7.65
CA ARG A 107 -11.78 -5.78 8.29
C ARG A 107 -12.31 -7.06 8.91
N GLU A 108 -11.99 -8.21 8.32
CA GLU A 108 -12.42 -9.51 8.85
C GLU A 108 -11.59 -9.97 10.07
N THR A 109 -10.45 -9.32 10.32
CA THR A 109 -9.48 -9.76 11.33
C THR A 109 -9.31 -8.79 12.50
N VAL A 110 -9.49 -7.49 12.27
CA VAL A 110 -9.18 -6.43 13.24
C VAL A 110 -10.41 -5.71 13.77
N TYR A 111 -11.47 -5.55 12.98
CA TYR A 111 -12.62 -4.71 13.34
C TYR A 111 -13.79 -5.55 13.86
N GLY A 112 -14.36 -5.14 15.00
CA GLY A 112 -15.58 -5.74 15.55
C GLY A 112 -16.81 -5.47 14.66
N LYS A 113 -17.88 -6.24 14.86
CA LYS A 113 -19.11 -6.15 14.04
C LYS A 113 -19.72 -4.75 14.07
N GLU A 114 -19.69 -4.09 15.21
CA GLU A 114 -20.23 -2.74 15.40
C GLU A 114 -19.43 -1.70 14.60
N ALA A 115 -18.09 -1.74 14.68
CA ALA A 115 -17.23 -0.84 13.93
C ALA A 115 -17.36 -1.08 12.41
N TYR A 116 -17.45 -2.34 11.99
CA TYR A 116 -17.71 -2.70 10.61
C TYR A 116 -19.05 -2.14 10.10
N ALA A 117 -20.13 -2.31 10.88
CA ALA A 117 -21.44 -1.80 10.51
C ALA A 117 -21.48 -0.25 10.46
N ALA A 118 -20.83 0.43 11.41
CA ALA A 118 -20.76 1.88 11.42
C ALA A 118 -20.02 2.43 10.19
N ASN A 119 -18.90 1.82 9.80
CA ASN A 119 -18.17 2.19 8.59
C ASN A 119 -18.96 1.91 7.30
N LEU A 120 -19.70 0.81 7.23
CA LEU A 120 -20.59 0.56 6.07
C LEU A 120 -21.73 1.57 6.00
N ASN A 121 -22.39 1.87 7.13
CA ASN A 121 -23.47 2.85 7.17
C ASN A 121 -22.95 4.24 6.78
N PHE A 122 -21.74 4.61 7.24
CA PHE A 122 -21.05 5.82 6.82
C PHE A 122 -20.79 5.81 5.31
N LEU A 123 -20.10 4.81 4.77
CA LEU A 123 -19.77 4.72 3.33
C LEU A 123 -21.00 4.83 2.42
N PHE A 124 -22.07 4.10 2.75
CA PHE A 124 -23.28 4.06 1.94
C PHE A 124 -24.28 5.17 2.26
N GLY A 125 -24.05 5.96 3.30
CA GLY A 125 -24.96 7.04 3.70
C GLY A 125 -26.35 6.53 4.13
N VAL A 126 -26.41 5.40 4.83
CA VAL A 126 -27.66 4.75 5.24
C VAL A 126 -27.77 4.67 6.76
N ARG A 127 -29.01 4.58 7.28
CA ARG A 127 -29.29 4.45 8.72
C ARG A 127 -28.63 5.58 9.53
N ASP A 128 -27.98 5.23 10.64
CA ASP A 128 -27.12 6.05 11.50
C ASP A 128 -25.76 6.31 10.82
N TRP A 129 -25.78 6.85 9.61
CA TRP A 129 -24.59 7.05 8.79
C TRP A 129 -23.54 7.94 9.46
N ASP A 130 -23.97 8.91 10.27
CA ASP A 130 -23.13 9.90 10.94
C ASP A 130 -22.59 9.43 12.29
N ARG A 131 -22.86 8.17 12.68
CA ARG A 131 -22.42 7.61 13.97
C ARG A 131 -20.91 7.69 14.17
N LEU A 132 -20.12 7.43 13.13
CA LEU A 132 -18.66 7.62 13.20
C LEU A 132 -18.28 9.06 13.54
N LEU A 133 -19.03 10.05 13.06
CA LEU A 133 -18.74 11.46 13.27
C LEU A 133 -19.14 11.92 14.67
N THR A 134 -20.23 11.37 15.23
CA THR A 134 -20.84 11.86 16.47
C THR A 134 -20.40 11.09 17.72
N GLU A 135 -20.13 9.79 17.62
CA GLU A 135 -19.84 8.94 18.79
C GLU A 135 -18.36 8.59 18.97
N HIS A 136 -17.55 8.70 17.92
CA HIS A 136 -16.16 8.19 17.92
C HIS A 136 -15.08 9.26 17.99
N GLY A 137 -15.43 10.53 18.19
CA GLY A 137 -14.44 11.62 18.28
C GLY A 137 -13.70 11.89 16.96
N THR A 138 -14.35 11.63 15.82
CA THR A 138 -13.74 11.81 14.49
C THR A 138 -13.46 13.29 14.22
N ASP A 139 -12.21 13.59 13.87
CA ASP A 139 -11.71 14.93 13.56
C ASP A 139 -11.72 15.23 12.06
N LEU A 140 -11.61 14.18 11.23
CA LEU A 140 -11.42 14.27 9.79
C LEU A 140 -12.30 13.25 9.06
N ALA A 141 -12.72 13.56 7.85
CA ALA A 141 -13.28 12.56 6.95
C ALA A 141 -12.63 12.65 5.57
N LEU A 142 -12.01 11.55 5.13
CA LEU A 142 -11.45 11.40 3.78
C LEU A 142 -12.39 10.49 2.98
N VAL A 143 -13.13 11.08 2.04
CA VAL A 143 -14.22 10.40 1.30
C VAL A 143 -14.10 10.63 -0.20
N SER A 144 -14.69 9.75 -0.99
CA SER A 144 -14.80 9.96 -2.44
C SER A 144 -16.01 10.82 -2.80
N PRO A 145 -15.88 11.81 -3.71
CA PRO A 145 -17.02 12.56 -4.25
C PRO A 145 -18.09 11.68 -4.92
N LEU A 146 -17.74 10.44 -5.29
CA LEU A 146 -18.65 9.48 -5.93
C LEU A 146 -19.51 8.68 -4.94
N THR A 147 -19.32 8.89 -3.63
CA THR A 147 -20.05 8.16 -2.58
C THR A 147 -21.18 9.00 -1.98
N PRO A 148 -22.29 8.37 -1.49
CA PRO A 148 -23.38 9.11 -0.86
C PRO A 148 -22.95 9.99 0.32
N VAL A 149 -21.96 9.53 1.09
CA VAL A 149 -21.49 10.23 2.29
C VAL A 149 -20.89 11.61 2.02
N TYR A 150 -20.30 11.82 0.84
CA TYR A 150 -19.81 13.14 0.44
C TYR A 150 -20.94 14.18 0.40
N ASN A 151 -22.08 13.82 -0.19
CA ASN A 151 -23.24 14.72 -0.26
C ASN A 151 -23.87 14.92 1.12
N LEU A 152 -23.91 13.87 1.95
CA LEU A 152 -24.42 13.97 3.32
C LEU A 152 -23.54 14.86 4.19
N LEU A 153 -22.21 14.76 4.08
CA LEU A 153 -21.26 15.64 4.75
C LEU A 153 -21.43 17.11 4.31
N LYS A 154 -21.67 17.38 3.03
CA LYS A 154 -21.97 18.74 2.53
C LYS A 154 -23.27 19.31 3.11
N LEU A 155 -24.24 18.47 3.44
CA LEU A 155 -25.51 18.87 4.08
C LEU A 155 -25.42 18.92 5.61
N ASN A 156 -24.38 18.35 6.20
CA ASN A 156 -24.16 18.29 7.63
C ASN A 156 -23.45 19.57 8.11
N ALA A 157 -24.23 20.57 8.56
CA ALA A 157 -23.74 21.91 8.88
C ALA A 157 -22.51 22.01 9.82
N PRO A 158 -22.32 21.11 10.81
CA PRO A 158 -21.07 21.04 11.57
C PRO A 158 -19.79 20.76 10.78
N TRP A 159 -19.88 20.14 9.60
CA TRP A 159 -18.75 19.72 8.77
C TRP A 159 -18.57 20.61 7.55
N THR A 160 -17.32 20.82 7.15
CA THR A 160 -16.97 21.68 6.03
C THR A 160 -15.92 21.02 5.16
N VAL A 161 -16.02 21.24 3.84
CA VAL A 161 -14.98 20.80 2.90
C VAL A 161 -13.75 21.69 3.09
N VAL A 162 -12.61 21.07 3.38
CA VAL A 162 -11.32 21.75 3.52
C VAL A 162 -10.41 21.51 2.32
N TYR A 163 -10.63 20.42 1.60
CA TYR A 163 -9.96 20.07 0.35
C TYR A 163 -10.88 19.22 -0.53
N GLU A 164 -10.83 19.42 -1.84
CA GLU A 164 -11.58 18.64 -2.81
C GLU A 164 -10.84 18.61 -4.15
N ASP A 165 -10.68 17.43 -4.73
CA ASP A 165 -10.26 17.20 -6.11
C ASP A 165 -11.21 16.22 -6.82
N SER A 166 -10.85 15.72 -8.00
CA SER A 166 -11.68 14.80 -8.78
C SER A 166 -11.85 13.41 -8.15
N LEU A 167 -10.96 13.01 -7.24
CA LEU A 167 -10.94 11.68 -6.63
C LEU A 167 -11.40 11.69 -5.17
N ALA A 168 -10.95 12.68 -4.39
CA ALA A 168 -11.07 12.70 -2.94
C ALA A 168 -11.47 14.08 -2.40
N ALA A 169 -12.19 14.05 -1.29
CA ALA A 169 -12.53 15.22 -0.49
C ALA A 169 -12.15 14.99 0.97
N ILE A 170 -11.60 16.02 1.60
CA ILE A 170 -11.34 16.04 3.04
C ILE A 170 -12.34 16.99 3.68
N PHE A 171 -13.03 16.50 4.70
CA PHE A 171 -13.88 17.29 5.57
C PHE A 171 -13.27 17.36 6.97
N ALA A 172 -13.56 18.45 7.66
CA ALA A 172 -13.28 18.63 9.08
C ALA A 172 -14.42 19.42 9.73
N PRO A 173 -14.60 19.39 11.06
CA PRO A 173 -15.56 20.27 11.72
C PRO A 173 -15.22 21.73 11.46
N GLU A 174 -16.23 22.55 11.19
CA GLU A 174 -16.06 23.98 10.90
C GLU A 174 -15.40 24.68 12.11
N GLY A 175 -14.41 25.53 11.85
CA GLY A 175 -13.64 26.19 12.90
C GLY A 175 -12.72 25.27 13.73
N SER A 176 -12.53 23.99 13.38
CA SER A 176 -11.57 23.12 14.06
C SER A 176 -10.11 23.53 13.79
N PRO A 177 -9.14 23.17 14.68
CA PRO A 177 -7.72 23.34 14.41
C PRO A 177 -7.27 22.65 13.12
N GLN A 178 -7.79 21.47 12.83
CA GLN A 178 -7.51 20.70 11.63
C GLN A 178 -7.97 21.45 10.38
N ALA A 179 -9.19 21.99 10.39
CA ALA A 179 -9.71 22.78 9.27
C ALA A 179 -8.84 24.00 8.97
N ARG A 180 -8.41 24.74 10.01
CA ARG A 180 -7.52 25.90 9.84
C ARG A 180 -6.16 25.52 9.26
N ARG A 181 -5.55 24.44 9.76
CA ARG A 181 -4.24 23.97 9.26
C ARG A 181 -4.32 23.51 7.82
N LEU A 182 -5.33 22.70 7.48
CA LEU A 182 -5.51 22.20 6.12
C LEU A 182 -5.77 23.34 5.13
N ARG A 183 -6.63 24.32 5.47
CA ARG A 183 -6.88 25.49 4.61
C ARG A 183 -5.65 26.40 4.42
N SER A 184 -4.69 26.38 5.34
CA SER A 184 -3.47 27.19 5.25
C SER A 184 -2.28 26.44 4.65
N THR A 185 -2.41 25.14 4.43
CA THR A 185 -1.37 24.30 3.82
C THR A 185 -1.66 24.15 2.33
N PRO A 186 -0.75 24.52 1.43
CA PRO A 186 -0.94 24.28 0.00
C PRO A 186 -0.87 22.77 -0.30
N PRO A 187 -1.76 22.23 -1.15
CA PRO A 187 -1.64 20.84 -1.60
C PRO A 187 -0.33 20.63 -2.36
N PRO A 188 0.31 19.44 -2.22
CA PRO A 188 1.52 19.12 -2.95
C PRO A 188 1.27 19.02 -4.47
N ASP A 189 2.30 19.36 -5.26
CA ASP A 189 2.27 19.26 -6.73
C ASP A 189 2.60 17.82 -7.17
N VAL A 190 1.65 16.91 -6.95
CA VAL A 190 1.71 15.48 -7.29
C VAL A 190 0.42 15.03 -7.97
N SER A 191 0.38 13.87 -8.62
CA SER A 191 -0.87 13.35 -9.21
C SER A 191 -1.96 13.18 -8.14
N VAL A 192 -3.22 13.30 -8.56
CA VAL A 192 -4.37 13.17 -7.66
C VAL A 192 -4.53 11.73 -7.18
N ASP A 193 -4.34 10.79 -8.12
CA ASP A 193 -4.69 9.37 -8.06
C ASP A 193 -3.48 8.42 -7.94
N GLY A 194 -2.27 8.97 -8.00
CA GLY A 194 -1.04 8.18 -8.01
C GLY A 194 -0.65 7.67 -9.39
N GLU A 195 -1.31 8.10 -10.47
CA GLU A 195 -0.90 7.74 -11.83
C GLU A 195 0.57 8.07 -12.05
N GLY A 196 1.33 7.10 -12.58
CA GLY A 196 2.75 7.22 -12.85
C GLY A 196 3.66 7.07 -11.62
N LEU A 197 3.10 6.84 -10.43
CA LEU A 197 3.83 6.45 -9.23
C LEU A 197 3.94 4.92 -9.13
N PHE A 198 4.84 4.47 -8.26
CA PHE A 198 5.03 3.05 -7.96
C PHE A 198 4.59 2.79 -6.54
N PHE A 199 4.01 1.62 -6.29
CA PHE A 199 3.84 1.17 -4.92
C PHE A 199 5.21 1.05 -4.24
N PRO A 200 5.34 1.47 -2.97
CA PRO A 200 6.57 1.32 -2.20
C PRO A 200 6.99 -0.15 -2.01
#